data_AF-Q5ZWS1-F1
#
_entry.id   AF-Q5ZWS1-F1
#
_cell.length_a   1.000
_cell.length_b   1.000
_cell.length_c   1.000
_cell.angle_alpha   90.00
_cell.angle_beta   90.00
_cell.angle_gamma   90.00
#
_symmetry.space_group_name_H-M   'P 1'
#
loop_
_entity.id
_entity.type
_entity.pdbx_description
1 polymer ?
#
loop_
_entity_poly.entity_id
_entity_poly.type
_entity_poly.pdbx_seq_one_letter_code
_entity_poly.pdbx_strand_id
1 'polypeptide(L)' 'MTNINNNKAALVTGASHGIGLELAKILLDDGWVVYGTGRDVSSLEDTKALFPCFVPI' A
#
# COMPACT_ATOMS: atom_id res chain seq x y z
N MET A 1 3.65 -23.85 2.66
CA MET A 1 4.80 -23.04 3.15
C MET A 1 5.33 -22.27 1.97
N THR A 2 5.01 -20.99 1.87
CA THR A 2 5.57 -20.13 0.81
C THR A 2 6.25 -18.97 1.50
N ASN A 3 7.55 -19.16 1.73
CA ASN A 3 8.46 -18.14 2.21
C ASN A 3 9.00 -17.44 0.96
N ILE A 4 8.33 -16.40 0.47
CA ILE A 4 8.82 -15.58 -0.64
C ILE A 4 9.56 -14.40 -0.01
N ASN A 5 10.83 -14.62 0.35
CA ASN A 5 11.75 -13.56 0.76
C ASN A 5 12.27 -12.79 -0.47
N ASN A 6 11.36 -12.13 -1.21
CA ASN A 6 11.71 -11.07 -2.15
C ASN A 6 11.04 -9.79 -1.64
N ASN A 7 11.79 -8.90 -0.98
CA ASN A 7 11.30 -7.59 -0.53
C ASN A 7 10.90 -6.71 -1.73
N LYS A 8 9.79 -7.02 -2.38
CA LYS A 8 9.26 -6.24 -3.48
C LYS A 8 8.58 -5.00 -2.91
N ALA A 9 8.90 -3.86 -3.48
CA ALA A 9 8.35 -2.57 -3.11
C ALA A 9 7.67 -1.93 -4.31
N ALA A 10 6.55 -1.25 -4.07
CA ALA A 10 5.84 -0.48 -5.09
C ALA A 10 5.58 0.95 -4.60
N LEU A 11 5.72 1.92 -5.50
CA LEU A 11 5.25 3.29 -5.28
C LEU A 11 3.93 3.46 -6.04
N VAL A 12 2.85 3.74 -5.31
CA VAL A 12 1.53 3.98 -5.88
C VAL A 12 1.16 5.44 -5.68
N THR A 13 1.04 6.18 -6.77
CA THR A 13 0.55 7.56 -6.74
C THR A 13 -0.98 7.58 -6.81
N GLY A 14 -1.60 8.54 -6.12
CA GLY A 14 -3.07 8.55 -5.99
C GLY A 14 -3.61 7.38 -5.18
N ALA A 15 -2.86 6.92 -4.17
CA ALA A 15 -3.19 5.76 -3.34
C ALA A 15 -4.31 6.03 -2.31
N SER A 16 -4.82 7.26 -2.21
CA SER A 16 -5.85 7.59 -1.22
C SER A 16 -7.25 7.09 -1.60
N HIS A 17 -7.55 6.92 -2.90
CA HIS A 17 -8.89 6.56 -3.36
C HIS A 17 -8.89 5.75 -4.67
N GLY A 18 -10.05 5.15 -4.98
CA GLY A 18 -10.34 4.56 -6.28
C GLY A 18 -9.33 3.47 -6.67
N ILE A 19 -8.89 3.50 -7.93
CA ILE A 19 -8.02 2.47 -8.51
C ILE A 19 -6.66 2.42 -7.81
N GLY A 20 -6.09 3.57 -7.45
CA GLY A 20 -4.79 3.62 -6.77
C GLY A 20 -4.85 2.94 -5.40
N LEU A 21 -5.92 3.19 -4.63
CA LEU A 21 -6.14 2.53 -3.35
C LEU A 21 -6.32 1.01 -3.51
N GLU A 22 -7.14 0.57 -4.47
CA GLU A 22 -7.41 -0.85 -4.65
C GLU A 22 -6.18 -1.61 -5.15
N LEU A 23 -5.41 -1.02 -6.06
CA LEU A 23 -4.12 -1.56 -6.48
C LEU A 23 -3.15 -1.68 -5.30
N ALA A 24 -3.07 -0.67 -4.44
CA ALA A 24 -2.22 -0.71 -3.25
C ALA A 24 -2.59 -1.90 -2.35
N LYS A 25 -3.90 -2.12 -2.10
CA LYS A 25 -4.38 -3.26 -1.31
C LYS A 25 -4.04 -4.60 -1.93
N ILE A 26 -4.24 -4.78 -3.23
CA ILE A 26 -3.89 -6.02 -3.93
C ILE A 26 -2.39 -6.34 -3.80
N LEU A 27 -1.52 -5.33 -3.93
CA LEU A 27 -0.08 -5.50 -3.76
C LEU A 27 0.29 -5.84 -2.31
N LEU A 28 -0.35 -5.19 -1.33
CA LEU A 28 -0.16 -5.47 0.09
C LEU A 28 -0.58 -6.91 0.43
N ASP A 29 -1.70 -7.38 -0.10
CA ASP A 29 -2.19 -8.76 0.07
C ASP A 29 -1.26 -9.79 -0.59
N ASP A 30 -0.58 -9.42 -1.68
CA ASP A 30 0.48 -10.22 -2.32
C ASP A 30 1.83 -10.14 -1.57
N GLY A 31 1.87 -9.45 -0.42
CA GLY A 31 3.03 -9.40 0.47
C GLY A 31 4.06 -8.31 0.13
N TRP A 32 3.68 -7.29 -0.66
CA TRP A 32 4.58 -6.19 -0.99
C TRP A 32 4.62 -5.13 0.11
N VAL A 33 5.72 -4.37 0.16
CA VAL A 33 5.73 -3.05 0.82
C VAL A 33 5.24 -2.02 -0.17
N VAL A 34 4.22 -1.24 0.19
CA VAL A 34 3.64 -0.24 -0.70
C VAL A 34 3.82 1.15 -0.13
N TYR A 35 4.50 2.01 -0.88
CA TYR A 35 4.60 3.43 -0.61
C TYR A 35 3.48 4.15 -1.34
N GLY A 36 2.54 4.74 -0.61
CA GLY A 36 1.36 5.38 -1.19
C GLY A 36 1.41 6.89 -1.07
N THR A 37 1.20 7.60 -2.17
CA THR A 37 1.09 9.07 -2.16
C THR A 37 -0.32 9.54 -2.49
N GLY A 38 -0.73 10.64 -1.87
CA GLY A 38 -2.06 11.21 -2.06
C GLY A 38 -2.20 12.52 -1.31
N ARG A 39 -3.15 13.36 -1.73
CA ARG A 39 -3.43 14.65 -1.08
C ARG A 39 -4.26 14.49 0.19
N ASP A 40 -5.07 13.44 0.26
CA ASP A 40 -5.86 13.12 1.44
C ASP A 40 -5.05 12.20 2.35
N VAL A 41 -4.38 12.81 3.33
CA VAL A 41 -3.53 12.12 4.28
C VAL A 41 -4.34 11.22 5.21
N SER A 42 -5.56 11.61 5.59
CA SER A 42 -6.40 10.80 6.48
C SER A 42 -6.70 9.44 5.86
N SER A 43 -7.08 9.42 4.58
CA SER A 43 -7.34 8.17 3.85
C SER A 43 -6.09 7.28 3.72
N LEU A 44 -4.90 7.87 3.63
CA LEU A 44 -3.65 7.10 3.61
C LEU A 44 -3.31 6.50 4.99
N GLU A 45 -3.52 7.25 6.07
CA GLU A 45 -3.34 6.77 7.44
C GLU A 45 -4.33 5.67 7.80
N ASP A 46 -5.60 5.78 7.36
CA ASP A 46 -6.59 4.71 7.50
C ASP A 46 -6.10 3.41 6.83
N THR A 47 -5.48 3.53 5.66
CA THR A 47 -4.88 2.38 4.96
C THR A 47 -3.68 1.82 5.74
N LYS A 48 -2.81 2.67 6.29
CA LYS A 48 -1.68 2.26 7.15
C LYS A 48 -2.13 1.49 8.39
N ALA A 49 -3.23 1.93 9.01
CA ALA A 49 -3.78 1.28 10.19
C ALA A 49 -4.27 -0.15 9.91
N LEU A 50 -4.78 -0.39 8.69
CA LEU A 50 -5.24 -1.71 8.25
C LEU A 50 -4.10 -2.58 7.70
N PHE A 51 -3.11 -1.96 7.06
CA PHE A 51 -2.00 -2.65 6.40
C PHE A 51 -0.65 -2.11 6.90
N PRO A 52 0.00 -2.79 7.86
CA PRO A 52 1.29 -2.34 8.40
C PRO A 52 2.42 -2.19 7.37
N CYS A 53 2.34 -2.90 6.24
CA CYS A 53 3.29 -2.81 5.12
C CYS A 53 3.00 -1.68 4.12
N PHE A 54 1.90 -0.92 4.30
CA PHE A 54 1.68 0.33 3.59
C PHE A 54 2.52 1.43 4.26
N VAL A 55 3.04 2.39 3.49
CA VAL A 55 3.84 3.50 3.99
C VAL A 55 3.34 4.78 3.31
N PRO A 56 2.60 5.65 4.02
CA PRO A 56 2.20 6.92 3.47
C PRO A 56 3.43 7.82 3.24
N ILE A 57 3.51 8.46 2.07
CA ILE A 57 4.51 9.48 1.70
C ILE A 57 3.82 10.74 1.22
#